data_AF-A2DU75-F1
#
_entry.id   AF-A2DU75-F1
#
_cell.length_a   1.000
_cell.length_b   1.000
_cell.length_c   1.000
_cell.angle_alpha   90.00
_cell.angle_beta   90.00
_cell.angle_gamma   90.00
#
_symmetry.space_group_name_H-M   'P 1'
#
loop_
_entity.id
_entity.type
_entity.pdbx_description
1 polymer ?
#
loop_
_entity_poly.entity_id
_entity_poly.type
_entity_poly.pdbx_seq_one_letter_code
_entity_poly.pdbx_strand_id
1 'polypeptide(L)'
;MDTIIIPSNSKISSLGYNMLANTLIRMFNIPALVNTIEKGCFEYAFLDSITVSSGNNNFKIENNMILTIDGSISLGYPLRMTGTAVFPNGVNRIEYALFGSTSISHVQFPDSLKEIGAYAFYKSKIQDVFIPNSVTSIGYNAFASCPNLASVRLSESLTILDAYTFQEALITSINFPDSIKRIETSCFVRCWKLSEVTLPDNITYLAGNAFPKTTKLKFGPNSNLYIDSQLLIIDKSNQTINGYIGENVEKEFVILNSIQTITSSVFDGRDKISKITFPGDSMLKSIKNAAFSNCISSICGSTFHYSDN
;
A
#
# COMPACT_ATOMS: atom_id res chain seq x y z
N MET A 1 -9.11 -11.39 34.89
CA MET A 1 -8.88 -11.70 33.47
C MET A 1 -10.13 -11.21 32.75
N ASP A 2 -10.03 -10.09 32.03
CA ASP A 2 -11.23 -9.42 31.51
C ASP A 2 -11.80 -10.25 30.36
N THR A 3 -13.01 -10.76 30.54
CA THR A 3 -13.65 -11.73 29.63
C THR A 3 -15.08 -11.31 29.41
N ILE A 4 -15.54 -11.33 28.16
CA ILE A 4 -16.98 -11.30 27.86
C ILE A 4 -17.48 -12.73 27.86
N ILE A 5 -18.38 -13.05 28.77
CA ILE A 5 -19.06 -14.35 28.82
C ILE A 5 -20.38 -14.22 28.08
N ILE A 6 -20.47 -14.86 26.91
CA ILE A 6 -21.74 -15.00 26.18
C ILE A 6 -22.32 -16.38 26.51
N PRO A 7 -23.52 -16.45 27.12
CA PRO A 7 -24.18 -17.72 27.41
C PRO A 7 -24.37 -18.58 26.15
N SER A 8 -24.29 -19.89 26.28
CA SER A 8 -24.44 -20.83 25.16
C SER A 8 -25.82 -20.78 24.49
N ASN A 9 -26.85 -20.32 25.20
CA ASN A 9 -28.21 -20.13 24.69
C ASN A 9 -28.47 -18.73 24.10
N SER A 10 -27.42 -17.90 23.98
CA SER A 10 -27.51 -16.56 23.39
C SER A 10 -28.08 -16.60 21.97
N LYS A 11 -28.86 -15.58 21.62
CA LYS A 11 -29.46 -15.39 20.29
C LYS A 11 -28.62 -14.51 19.37
N ILE A 12 -27.39 -14.18 19.75
CA ILE A 12 -26.48 -13.36 18.95
C ILE A 12 -26.17 -14.09 17.64
N SER A 13 -26.54 -13.47 16.53
CA SER A 13 -26.33 -13.99 15.17
C SER A 13 -25.25 -13.24 14.38
N SER A 14 -24.82 -12.06 14.85
CA SER A 14 -23.78 -11.26 14.21
C SER A 14 -22.87 -10.59 15.25
N LEU A 15 -21.62 -10.39 14.87
CA LEU A 15 -20.66 -9.54 15.57
C LEU A 15 -20.39 -8.32 14.67
N GLY A 16 -20.74 -7.13 15.17
CA GLY A 16 -20.75 -5.91 14.38
C GLY A 16 -19.38 -5.25 14.21
N TYR A 17 -19.37 -4.22 13.36
CA TYR A 17 -18.21 -3.38 13.08
C TYR A 17 -17.55 -2.90 14.37
N ASN A 18 -16.23 -3.13 14.49
CA ASN A 18 -15.41 -2.69 15.62
C ASN A 18 -15.89 -3.12 17.01
N MET A 19 -16.68 -4.20 17.12
CA MET A 19 -17.30 -4.63 18.39
C MET A 19 -16.32 -4.79 19.56
N LEU A 20 -15.15 -5.42 19.34
CA LEU A 20 -14.10 -5.57 20.35
C LEU A 20 -12.93 -4.62 20.13
N ALA A 21 -13.10 -3.62 19.25
CA ALA A 21 -11.98 -2.81 18.86
C ALA A 21 -11.47 -1.96 20.03
N ASN A 22 -10.14 -1.91 20.18
CA ASN A 22 -9.48 -1.16 21.26
C ASN A 22 -9.91 -1.57 22.69
N THR A 23 -10.30 -2.82 22.88
CA THR A 23 -10.68 -3.34 24.22
C THR A 23 -9.51 -4.04 24.93
N LEU A 24 -9.58 -4.07 26.26
CA LEU A 24 -8.66 -4.84 27.12
C LEU A 24 -9.10 -6.29 27.36
N ILE A 25 -10.17 -6.73 26.67
CA ILE A 25 -10.70 -8.08 26.78
C ILE A 25 -9.63 -9.06 26.36
N ARG A 26 -9.43 -10.09 27.19
CA ARG A 26 -8.37 -11.08 27.03
C ARG A 26 -8.88 -12.36 26.39
N MET A 27 -10.15 -12.70 26.54
CA MET A 27 -10.74 -13.89 25.96
C MET A 27 -12.11 -13.58 25.37
N PHE A 28 -12.38 -14.15 24.20
CA PHE A 28 -13.69 -14.05 23.56
C PHE A 28 -14.08 -15.39 22.92
N ASN A 29 -15.32 -15.83 23.18
CA ASN A 29 -15.88 -17.02 22.56
C ASN A 29 -16.97 -16.62 21.56
N ILE A 30 -16.77 -16.97 20.29
CA ILE A 30 -17.76 -16.76 19.21
C ILE A 30 -18.94 -17.73 19.42
N PRO A 31 -20.17 -17.22 19.68
CA PRO A 31 -21.35 -18.05 19.95
C PRO A 31 -21.78 -18.93 18.76
N ALA A 32 -22.55 -19.98 19.04
CA ALA A 32 -22.97 -20.97 18.04
C ALA A 32 -23.82 -20.39 16.89
N LEU A 33 -24.66 -19.38 17.17
CA LEU A 33 -25.57 -18.81 16.18
C LEU A 33 -24.94 -17.69 15.33
N VAL A 34 -23.71 -17.27 15.64
CA VAL A 34 -23.01 -16.23 14.87
C VAL A 34 -22.74 -16.75 13.46
N ASN A 35 -23.27 -16.04 12.48
CA ASN A 35 -23.09 -16.29 11.04
C ASN A 35 -22.41 -15.13 10.32
N THR A 36 -22.28 -13.98 10.98
CA THR A 36 -21.64 -12.79 10.41
C THR A 36 -20.62 -12.23 11.40
N ILE A 37 -19.41 -11.98 10.92
CA ILE A 37 -18.38 -11.20 11.61
C ILE A 37 -18.06 -10.04 10.68
N GLU A 38 -18.42 -8.84 11.08
CA GLU A 38 -18.18 -7.64 10.28
C GLU A 38 -16.71 -7.21 10.34
N LYS A 39 -16.31 -6.43 9.34
CA LYS A 39 -14.96 -5.85 9.20
C LYS A 39 -14.53 -5.15 10.50
N GLY A 40 -13.29 -5.36 10.91
CA GLY A 40 -12.70 -4.68 12.07
C GLY A 40 -13.23 -5.14 13.43
N CYS A 41 -14.10 -6.16 13.50
CA CYS A 41 -14.67 -6.67 14.75
C CYS A 41 -13.63 -6.90 15.87
N PHE A 42 -12.41 -7.33 15.51
CA PHE A 42 -11.30 -7.61 16.44
C PHE A 42 -10.12 -6.63 16.34
N GLU A 43 -10.28 -5.49 15.65
CA GLU A 43 -9.19 -4.54 15.40
C GLU A 43 -8.64 -3.95 16.70
N TYR A 44 -7.35 -4.08 16.99
CA TYR A 44 -6.76 -3.60 18.26
C TYR A 44 -7.36 -4.24 19.54
N ALA A 45 -7.99 -5.43 19.43
CA ALA A 45 -8.44 -6.19 20.59
C ALA A 45 -7.28 -6.97 21.24
N PHE A 46 -6.91 -6.66 22.48
CA PHE A 46 -5.75 -7.26 23.19
C PHE A 46 -6.02 -8.67 23.73
N LEU A 47 -6.59 -9.54 22.88
CA LEU A 47 -6.97 -10.91 23.19
C LEU A 47 -5.72 -11.78 23.37
N ASP A 48 -5.74 -12.61 24.42
CA ASP A 48 -4.87 -13.77 24.59
C ASP A 48 -5.36 -14.95 23.76
N SER A 49 -6.68 -15.13 23.62
CA SER A 49 -7.26 -16.24 22.86
C SER A 49 -8.66 -15.92 22.34
N ILE A 50 -9.02 -16.61 21.26
CA ILE A 50 -10.37 -16.61 20.69
C ILE A 50 -10.78 -18.07 20.50
N THR A 51 -12.00 -18.39 20.91
CA THR A 51 -12.60 -19.71 20.70
C THR A 51 -13.89 -19.59 19.90
N VAL A 52 -14.31 -20.69 19.30
CA VAL A 52 -15.60 -20.80 18.62
C VAL A 52 -16.39 -21.92 19.29
N SER A 53 -17.65 -21.66 19.63
CA SER A 53 -18.55 -22.66 20.19
C SER A 53 -18.71 -23.85 19.23
N SER A 54 -18.73 -25.08 19.76
CA SER A 54 -18.82 -26.33 18.97
C SER A 54 -20.04 -26.45 18.05
N GLY A 55 -21.10 -25.68 18.29
CA GLY A 55 -22.28 -25.62 17.43
C GLY A 55 -22.23 -24.53 16.34
N ASN A 56 -21.14 -23.79 16.20
CA ASN A 56 -21.00 -22.80 15.14
C ASN A 56 -20.65 -23.47 13.81
N ASN A 57 -21.53 -23.29 12.81
CA ASN A 57 -21.37 -23.89 11.48
C ASN A 57 -20.76 -22.93 10.44
N ASN A 58 -20.35 -21.72 10.84
CA ASN A 58 -19.89 -20.66 9.94
C ASN A 58 -18.42 -20.31 10.13
N PHE A 59 -17.87 -20.55 11.32
CA PHE A 59 -16.50 -20.20 11.67
C PHE A 59 -15.79 -21.34 12.38
N LYS A 60 -14.46 -21.34 12.28
CA LYS A 60 -13.58 -22.26 13.01
C LYS A 60 -12.32 -21.54 13.48
N ILE A 61 -11.61 -22.15 14.42
CA ILE A 61 -10.26 -21.71 14.81
C ILE A 61 -9.26 -22.74 14.32
N GLU A 62 -8.21 -22.26 13.66
CA GLU A 62 -7.05 -23.07 13.30
C GLU A 62 -5.80 -22.17 13.36
N ASN A 63 -4.71 -22.66 13.95
CA ASN A 63 -3.48 -21.87 14.19
C ASN A 63 -3.71 -20.50 14.86
N ASN A 64 -4.66 -20.44 15.82
CA ASN A 64 -5.12 -19.22 16.50
C ASN A 64 -5.83 -18.20 15.60
N MET A 65 -6.12 -18.51 14.34
CA MET A 65 -6.85 -17.65 13.42
C MET A 65 -8.33 -17.98 13.44
N ILE A 66 -9.18 -16.95 13.43
CA ILE A 66 -10.60 -17.12 13.10
C ILE A 66 -10.72 -17.27 11.60
N LEU A 67 -11.26 -18.39 11.15
CA LEU A 67 -11.49 -18.65 9.74
C LEU A 67 -12.98 -18.81 9.46
N THR A 68 -13.38 -18.58 8.21
CA THR A 68 -14.62 -19.14 7.67
C THR A 68 -14.60 -20.68 7.79
N ILE A 69 -15.77 -21.31 7.83
CA ILE A 69 -15.87 -22.77 8.07
C ILE A 69 -15.12 -23.59 7.01
N ASP A 70 -15.12 -23.14 5.76
CA ASP A 70 -14.37 -23.72 4.65
C ASP A 70 -12.84 -23.48 4.77
N GLY A 71 -12.41 -22.57 5.65
CA GLY A 71 -11.01 -22.19 5.86
C GLY A 71 -10.46 -21.22 4.81
N SER A 72 -11.28 -20.68 3.93
CA SER A 72 -10.81 -19.86 2.81
C SER A 72 -10.41 -18.44 3.20
N ILE A 73 -11.03 -17.86 4.24
CA ILE A 73 -10.80 -16.48 4.65
C ILE A 73 -10.39 -16.44 6.11
N SER A 74 -9.31 -15.72 6.41
CA SER A 74 -8.88 -15.42 7.78
C SER A 74 -9.44 -14.07 8.22
N LEU A 75 -10.16 -14.06 9.34
CA LEU A 75 -11.02 -12.97 9.82
C LEU A 75 -10.48 -12.26 11.08
N GLY A 76 -9.56 -12.88 11.81
CA GLY A 76 -8.99 -12.28 13.01
C GLY A 76 -7.91 -13.13 13.67
N TYR A 77 -7.09 -12.47 14.50
CA TYR A 77 -5.98 -13.09 15.21
C TYR A 77 -5.77 -12.40 16.57
N PRO A 78 -5.50 -13.15 17.67
CA PRO A 78 -5.27 -12.55 18.98
C PRO A 78 -3.99 -11.71 19.02
N LEU A 79 -4.09 -10.43 19.38
CA LEU A 79 -2.97 -9.48 19.26
C LEU A 79 -1.80 -9.74 20.22
N ARG A 80 -2.04 -10.46 21.33
CA ARG A 80 -1.00 -10.81 22.29
C ARG A 80 -0.13 -11.98 21.85
N MET A 81 -0.46 -12.61 20.73
CA MET A 81 0.40 -13.63 20.14
C MET A 81 1.73 -13.02 19.68
N THR A 82 2.79 -13.80 19.82
CA THR A 82 4.17 -13.44 19.46
C THR A 82 4.81 -14.58 18.68
N GLY A 83 6.03 -14.38 18.17
CA GLY A 83 6.73 -15.41 17.40
C GLY A 83 6.27 -15.45 15.95
N THR A 84 5.93 -16.62 15.43
CA THR A 84 5.57 -16.83 14.02
C THR A 84 4.08 -17.16 13.89
N ALA A 85 3.36 -16.40 13.08
CA ALA A 85 2.00 -16.75 12.67
C ALA A 85 2.04 -17.69 11.45
N VAL A 86 1.41 -18.86 11.54
CA VAL A 86 1.39 -19.86 10.45
C VAL A 86 -0.03 -20.00 9.93
N PHE A 87 -0.24 -19.60 8.68
CA PHE A 87 -1.55 -19.75 8.05
C PHE A 87 -1.86 -21.22 7.73
N PRO A 88 -3.09 -21.67 7.98
CA PRO A 88 -3.59 -22.94 7.47
C PRO A 88 -3.62 -23.02 5.94
N ASN A 89 -3.46 -24.23 5.41
CA ASN A 89 -3.61 -24.48 3.97
C ASN A 89 -5.04 -24.17 3.51
N GLY A 90 -5.18 -23.62 2.31
CA GLY A 90 -6.48 -23.29 1.71
C GLY A 90 -6.95 -21.85 1.99
N VAL A 91 -6.35 -21.15 2.96
CA VAL A 91 -6.60 -19.72 3.14
C VAL A 91 -6.17 -18.98 1.87
N ASN A 92 -7.11 -18.26 1.27
CA ASN A 92 -6.92 -17.50 0.04
C ASN A 92 -7.07 -15.98 0.25
N ARG A 93 -7.60 -15.54 1.40
CA ARG A 93 -7.74 -14.11 1.73
C ARG A 93 -7.44 -13.82 3.20
N ILE A 94 -6.72 -12.72 3.42
CA ILE A 94 -6.50 -12.12 4.75
C ILE A 94 -7.38 -10.87 4.84
N GLU A 95 -8.27 -10.82 5.82
CA GLU A 95 -9.14 -9.67 6.01
C GLU A 95 -8.41 -8.44 6.54
N TYR A 96 -9.13 -7.32 6.48
CA TYR A 96 -8.73 -6.02 7.01
C TYR A 96 -8.16 -6.10 8.42
N ALA A 97 -7.00 -5.46 8.62
CA ALA A 97 -6.34 -5.26 9.92
C ALA A 97 -6.07 -6.53 10.75
N LEU A 98 -6.05 -7.72 10.15
CA LEU A 98 -6.00 -9.01 10.86
C LEU A 98 -4.83 -9.14 11.85
N PHE A 99 -3.64 -8.67 11.47
CA PHE A 99 -2.44 -8.61 12.31
C PHE A 99 -2.04 -7.18 12.68
N GLY A 100 -2.96 -6.22 12.59
CA GLY A 100 -2.70 -4.83 12.95
C GLY A 100 -2.20 -4.69 14.39
N SER A 101 -1.06 -4.03 14.61
CA SER A 101 -0.40 -3.85 15.92
C SER A 101 0.00 -5.12 16.66
N THR A 102 0.08 -6.26 15.98
CA THR A 102 0.55 -7.52 16.57
C THR A 102 2.04 -7.47 16.96
N SER A 103 2.42 -8.31 17.92
CA SER A 103 3.84 -8.52 18.30
C SER A 103 4.45 -9.77 17.67
N ILE A 104 3.85 -10.30 16.59
CA ILE A 104 4.49 -11.35 15.79
C ILE A 104 5.74 -10.80 15.10
N SER A 105 6.71 -11.68 14.93
CA SER A 105 8.00 -11.41 14.30
C SER A 105 8.07 -11.91 12.86
N HIS A 106 7.34 -12.97 12.55
CA HIS A 106 7.34 -13.62 11.23
C HIS A 106 5.92 -14.09 10.89
N VAL A 107 5.67 -14.26 9.59
CA VAL A 107 4.44 -14.83 9.06
C VAL A 107 4.76 -15.85 7.97
N GLN A 108 4.10 -17.00 8.01
CA GLN A 108 4.17 -18.02 6.97
C GLN A 108 2.83 -18.04 6.25
N PHE A 109 2.82 -17.54 5.01
CA PHE A 109 1.65 -17.56 4.15
C PHE A 109 1.48 -18.94 3.47
N PRO A 110 0.24 -19.36 3.18
CA PRO A 110 0.00 -20.55 2.38
C PRO A 110 0.12 -20.22 0.89
N ASP A 111 0.46 -21.22 0.07
CA ASP A 111 0.56 -21.04 -1.39
C ASP A 111 -0.78 -20.67 -2.05
N SER A 112 -1.91 -20.93 -1.38
CA SER A 112 -3.25 -20.57 -1.85
C SER A 112 -3.59 -19.09 -1.74
N LEU A 113 -2.78 -18.29 -1.03
CA LEU A 113 -3.10 -16.89 -0.74
C LEU A 113 -3.20 -16.03 -2.01
N LYS A 114 -4.31 -15.32 -2.18
CA LYS A 114 -4.58 -14.44 -3.33
C LYS A 114 -4.60 -12.97 -2.96
N GLU A 115 -5.09 -12.65 -1.76
CA GLU A 115 -5.35 -11.27 -1.35
C GLU A 115 -4.90 -11.00 0.08
N ILE A 116 -4.18 -9.89 0.25
CA ILE A 116 -3.83 -9.32 1.55
C ILE A 116 -4.63 -8.04 1.74
N GLY A 117 -5.55 -8.04 2.71
CA GLY A 117 -6.44 -6.92 2.97
C GLY A 117 -5.73 -5.64 3.42
N ALA A 118 -6.45 -4.52 3.31
CA ALA A 118 -5.96 -3.23 3.77
C ALA A 118 -5.63 -3.27 5.28
N TYR A 119 -4.56 -2.58 5.66
CA TYR A 119 -4.02 -2.58 7.03
C TYR A 119 -3.67 -3.95 7.63
N ALA A 120 -3.66 -5.05 6.86
CA ALA A 120 -3.54 -6.41 7.39
C ALA A 120 -2.38 -6.61 8.39
N PHE A 121 -1.24 -5.94 8.18
CA PHE A 121 -0.07 -5.95 9.07
C PHE A 121 0.30 -4.56 9.58
N TYR A 122 -0.62 -3.58 9.53
CA TYR A 122 -0.35 -2.21 9.95
C TYR A 122 0.24 -2.17 11.38
N LYS A 123 1.40 -1.52 11.57
CA LYS A 123 2.12 -1.47 12.86
C LYS A 123 2.51 -2.83 13.47
N SER A 124 2.47 -3.91 12.68
CA SER A 124 2.97 -5.21 13.14
C SER A 124 4.49 -5.20 13.30
N LYS A 125 5.00 -6.01 14.23
CA LYS A 125 6.43 -6.15 14.50
C LYS A 125 7.17 -7.14 13.59
N ILE A 126 6.55 -7.56 12.47
CA ILE A 126 7.18 -8.43 11.49
C ILE A 126 8.52 -7.87 11.01
N GLN A 127 9.50 -8.75 10.82
CA GLN A 127 10.87 -8.39 10.42
C GLN A 127 11.07 -8.52 8.92
N ASP A 128 10.40 -9.49 8.33
CA ASP A 128 10.45 -9.85 6.92
C ASP A 128 9.08 -10.30 6.43
N VAL A 129 8.87 -10.21 5.13
CA VAL A 129 7.67 -10.73 4.49
C VAL A 129 7.99 -11.31 3.11
N PHE A 130 7.64 -12.58 2.92
CA PHE A 130 7.76 -13.29 1.65
C PHE A 130 6.39 -13.49 1.03
N ILE A 131 5.96 -12.57 0.17
CA ILE A 131 4.65 -12.62 -0.46
C ILE A 131 4.64 -13.76 -1.51
N PRO A 132 3.76 -14.76 -1.41
CA PRO A 132 3.68 -15.85 -2.40
C PRO A 132 3.27 -15.35 -3.78
N ASN A 133 3.77 -15.98 -4.85
CA ASN A 133 3.48 -15.57 -6.23
C ASN A 133 1.99 -15.70 -6.61
N SER A 134 1.20 -16.42 -5.81
CA SER A 134 -0.25 -16.52 -5.93
C SER A 134 -0.99 -15.25 -5.55
N VAL A 135 -0.36 -14.34 -4.79
CA VAL A 135 -0.95 -13.07 -4.37
C VAL A 135 -1.00 -12.10 -5.55
N THR A 136 -2.20 -11.61 -5.84
CA THR A 136 -2.48 -10.68 -6.93
C THR A 136 -2.84 -9.28 -6.44
N SER A 137 -3.16 -9.12 -5.15
CA SER A 137 -3.51 -7.83 -4.55
C SER A 137 -3.00 -7.69 -3.11
N ILE A 138 -2.53 -6.48 -2.80
CA ILE A 138 -2.19 -6.01 -1.46
C ILE A 138 -2.92 -4.69 -1.26
N GLY A 139 -3.75 -4.60 -0.24
CA GLY A 139 -4.52 -3.38 0.04
C GLY A 139 -3.66 -2.23 0.59
N TYR A 140 -4.19 -1.01 0.45
CA TYR A 140 -3.59 0.18 1.05
C TYR A 140 -3.21 0.00 2.53
N ASN A 141 -2.08 0.61 2.92
CA ASN A 141 -1.51 0.53 4.27
C ASN A 141 -1.21 -0.90 4.81
N ALA A 142 -1.27 -1.97 4.00
CA ALA A 142 -1.16 -3.34 4.49
C ALA A 142 0.07 -3.59 5.37
N PHE A 143 1.21 -2.97 5.06
CA PHE A 143 2.47 -3.10 5.81
C PHE A 143 2.97 -1.74 6.34
N ALA A 144 2.09 -0.74 6.46
CA ALA A 144 2.47 0.58 6.93
C ALA A 144 2.88 0.57 8.40
N SER A 145 3.85 1.42 8.74
CA SER A 145 4.42 1.64 10.07
C SER A 145 4.88 0.36 10.77
N CYS A 146 5.30 -0.68 10.03
CA CYS A 146 5.92 -1.88 10.59
C CYS A 146 7.36 -1.55 11.04
N PRO A 147 7.63 -1.37 12.35
CA PRO A 147 8.86 -0.73 12.81
C PRO A 147 10.10 -1.63 12.66
N ASN A 148 9.92 -2.91 12.34
CA ASN A 148 11.00 -3.87 12.18
C ASN A 148 11.12 -4.43 10.76
N LEU A 149 10.18 -4.09 9.86
CA LEU A 149 10.12 -4.69 8.53
C LEU A 149 11.28 -4.18 7.67
N ALA A 150 12.28 -5.03 7.45
CA ALA A 150 13.51 -4.69 6.75
C ALA A 150 13.64 -5.40 5.39
N SER A 151 13.03 -6.57 5.23
CA SER A 151 13.11 -7.40 4.02
C SER A 151 11.71 -7.70 3.46
N VAL A 152 11.52 -7.45 2.17
CA VAL A 152 10.26 -7.70 1.47
C VAL A 152 10.58 -8.41 0.16
N ARG A 153 9.97 -9.59 -0.05
CA ARG A 153 9.89 -10.21 -1.38
C ARG A 153 8.46 -10.07 -1.89
N LEU A 154 8.30 -9.36 -3.00
CA LEU A 154 7.01 -9.18 -3.66
C LEU A 154 6.62 -10.41 -4.48
N SER A 155 5.33 -10.55 -4.74
CA SER A 155 4.79 -11.56 -5.66
C SER A 155 5.03 -11.13 -7.11
N GLU A 156 5.47 -12.07 -7.95
CA GLU A 156 5.63 -11.88 -9.39
C GLU A 156 4.30 -11.59 -10.12
N SER A 157 3.15 -11.81 -9.48
CA SER A 157 1.82 -11.55 -10.06
C SER A 157 1.27 -10.16 -9.72
N LEU A 158 1.97 -9.38 -8.89
CA LEU A 158 1.52 -8.04 -8.51
C LEU A 158 1.69 -7.05 -9.65
N THR A 159 0.65 -6.28 -9.92
CA THR A 159 0.67 -5.23 -10.95
C THR A 159 0.67 -3.83 -10.35
N ILE A 160 0.24 -3.70 -9.09
CA ILE A 160 0.05 -2.43 -8.39
C ILE A 160 0.59 -2.58 -6.96
N LEU A 161 1.33 -1.57 -6.50
CA LEU A 161 1.53 -1.33 -5.07
C LEU A 161 0.70 -0.12 -4.65
N ASP A 162 -0.28 -0.38 -3.79
CA ASP A 162 -1.27 0.61 -3.37
C ASP A 162 -0.67 1.68 -2.44
N ALA A 163 -1.43 2.73 -2.22
CA ALA A 163 -1.02 3.88 -1.43
C ALA A 163 -0.59 3.45 -0.03
N TYR A 164 0.51 4.03 0.43
CA TYR A 164 1.08 3.82 1.77
C TYR A 164 1.43 2.36 2.11
N THR A 165 1.45 1.41 1.17
CA THR A 165 1.61 -0.03 1.45
C THR A 165 2.76 -0.34 2.42
N PHE A 166 3.91 0.30 2.25
CA PHE A 166 5.11 0.13 3.08
C PHE A 166 5.55 1.43 3.77
N GLN A 167 4.66 2.41 3.93
CA GLN A 167 4.98 3.68 4.60
C GLN A 167 5.68 3.41 5.94
N GLU A 168 6.75 4.15 6.28
CA GLU A 168 7.44 4.08 7.57
C GLU A 168 8.01 2.69 7.95
N ALA A 169 8.12 1.76 7.00
CA ALA A 169 8.86 0.52 7.22
C ALA A 169 10.38 0.78 7.24
N LEU A 170 11.14 -0.14 7.82
CA LEU A 170 12.61 -0.07 7.87
C LEU A 170 13.29 -0.76 6.68
N ILE A 171 12.59 -0.86 5.55
CA ILE A 171 13.08 -1.51 4.33
C ILE A 171 14.36 -0.83 3.86
N THR A 172 15.41 -1.62 3.64
CA THR A 172 16.72 -1.12 3.17
C THR A 172 16.88 -1.25 1.66
N SER A 173 16.19 -2.22 1.06
CA SER A 173 16.22 -2.53 -0.36
C SER A 173 14.90 -3.18 -0.77
N ILE A 174 14.46 -2.93 -2.00
CA ILE A 174 13.28 -3.57 -2.58
C ILE A 174 13.59 -3.97 -4.02
N ASN A 175 13.24 -5.21 -4.36
CA ASN A 175 13.30 -5.71 -5.72
C ASN A 175 11.87 -5.73 -6.26
N PHE A 176 11.61 -4.96 -7.30
CA PHE A 176 10.31 -4.97 -7.95
C PHE A 176 10.28 -6.03 -9.05
N PRO A 177 9.20 -6.83 -9.14
CA PRO A 177 8.98 -7.71 -10.29
C PRO A 177 8.55 -6.90 -11.51
N ASP A 178 8.84 -7.40 -12.71
CA ASP A 178 8.55 -6.73 -14.00
C ASP A 178 7.04 -6.53 -14.27
N SER A 179 6.22 -7.27 -13.54
CA SER A 179 4.76 -7.18 -13.54
C SER A 179 4.24 -5.87 -12.95
N ILE A 180 5.01 -5.20 -12.07
CA ILE A 180 4.60 -3.93 -11.46
C ILE A 180 4.49 -2.83 -12.52
N LYS A 181 3.28 -2.29 -12.66
CA LYS A 181 2.95 -1.19 -13.57
C LYS A 181 2.74 0.12 -12.82
N ARG A 182 2.29 0.05 -11.57
CA ARG A 182 1.91 1.24 -10.79
C ARG A 182 2.48 1.18 -9.38
N ILE A 183 3.11 2.27 -8.96
CA ILE A 183 3.50 2.52 -7.56
C ILE A 183 2.78 3.79 -7.12
N GLU A 184 1.82 3.61 -6.21
CA GLU A 184 0.90 4.67 -5.80
C GLU A 184 1.49 5.61 -4.73
N THR A 185 0.72 6.66 -4.44
CA THR A 185 1.05 7.74 -3.51
C THR A 185 1.63 7.22 -2.20
N SER A 186 2.78 7.78 -1.80
CA SER A 186 3.41 7.52 -0.50
C SER A 186 3.74 6.05 -0.18
N CYS A 187 3.78 5.16 -1.17
CA CYS A 187 3.96 3.71 -0.95
C CYS A 187 5.13 3.34 -0.02
N PHE A 188 6.27 4.03 -0.15
CA PHE A 188 7.48 3.88 0.66
C PHE A 188 7.84 5.16 1.43
N VAL A 189 6.91 6.10 1.60
CA VAL A 189 7.22 7.37 2.28
C VAL A 189 7.78 7.09 3.68
N ARG A 190 8.81 7.84 4.08
CA ARG A 190 9.53 7.65 5.36
C ARG A 190 10.23 6.30 5.55
N CYS A 191 10.45 5.50 4.49
CA CYS A 191 11.41 4.40 4.53
C CYS A 191 12.85 4.93 4.52
N TRP A 192 13.31 5.56 5.61
CA TRP A 192 14.54 6.37 5.64
C TRP A 192 15.84 5.62 5.33
N LYS A 193 15.82 4.28 5.38
CA LYS A 193 16.97 3.43 5.03
C LYS A 193 17.02 3.04 3.55
N LEU A 194 15.96 3.30 2.79
CA LEU A 194 15.90 3.01 1.36
C LEU A 194 16.67 4.10 0.60
N SER A 195 17.91 3.79 0.21
CA SER A 195 18.84 4.79 -0.34
C SER A 195 18.86 4.81 -1.88
N GLU A 196 18.62 3.67 -2.51
CA GLU A 196 18.57 3.53 -3.96
C GLU A 196 17.53 2.48 -4.34
N VAL A 197 16.82 2.75 -5.44
CA VAL A 197 15.77 1.88 -5.99
C VAL A 197 15.92 1.80 -7.50
N THR A 198 15.90 0.57 -8.01
CA THR A 198 15.70 0.31 -9.44
C THR A 198 14.22 0.02 -9.69
N LEU A 199 13.56 0.87 -10.47
CA LEU A 199 12.17 0.74 -10.87
C LEU A 199 12.02 -0.28 -12.00
N PRO A 200 10.86 -0.97 -12.12
CA PRO A 200 10.59 -1.89 -13.23
C PRO A 200 10.73 -1.23 -14.60
N ASP A 201 11.17 -2.00 -15.60
CA ASP A 201 11.32 -1.52 -16.99
C ASP A 201 10.00 -0.99 -17.56
N ASN A 202 8.89 -1.65 -17.20
CA ASN A 202 7.55 -1.44 -17.77
C ASN A 202 6.61 -0.66 -16.84
N ILE A 203 7.13 0.14 -15.91
CA ILE A 203 6.32 0.99 -15.05
C ILE A 203 5.60 2.07 -15.88
N THR A 204 4.30 2.23 -15.68
CA THR A 204 3.47 3.20 -16.42
C THR A 204 2.97 4.34 -15.52
N TYR A 205 3.04 4.17 -14.20
CA TYR A 205 2.68 5.19 -13.23
C TYR A 205 3.57 5.13 -11.98
N LEU A 206 4.10 6.28 -11.59
CA LEU A 206 4.84 6.47 -10.35
C LEU A 206 4.34 7.75 -9.68
N ALA A 207 3.74 7.63 -8.50
CA ALA A 207 3.32 8.80 -7.75
C ALA A 207 4.54 9.61 -7.28
N GLY A 208 4.47 10.94 -7.41
CA GLY A 208 5.63 11.81 -7.18
C GLY A 208 6.13 11.87 -5.73
N ASN A 209 5.43 11.29 -4.77
CA ASN A 209 5.85 11.16 -3.36
C ASN A 209 5.93 9.68 -2.91
N ALA A 210 5.97 8.73 -3.85
CA ALA A 210 6.01 7.30 -3.53
C ALA A 210 7.22 6.90 -2.70
N PHE A 211 8.37 7.56 -2.88
CA PHE A 211 9.62 7.26 -2.19
C PHE A 211 10.10 8.43 -1.32
N PRO A 212 10.94 8.19 -0.30
CA PRO A 212 11.62 9.26 0.43
C PRO A 212 12.49 10.09 -0.51
N LYS A 213 12.56 11.41 -0.27
CA LYS A 213 13.40 12.35 -1.04
C LYS A 213 14.85 11.87 -1.23
N THR A 214 15.40 11.23 -0.21
CA THR A 214 16.79 10.76 -0.18
C THR A 214 17.05 9.54 -1.05
N THR A 215 15.98 8.92 -1.60
CA THR A 215 16.08 7.72 -2.42
C THR A 215 16.49 8.08 -3.83
N LYS A 216 17.62 7.55 -4.28
CA LYS A 216 18.03 7.64 -5.69
C LYS A 216 17.20 6.67 -6.50
N LEU A 217 16.36 7.20 -7.38
CA LEU A 217 15.58 6.38 -8.31
C LEU A 217 16.34 6.19 -9.62
N LYS A 218 16.39 4.95 -10.09
CA LYS A 218 16.88 4.57 -11.41
C LYS A 218 15.81 3.72 -12.07
N PHE A 219 15.67 3.81 -13.38
CA PHE A 219 14.89 2.83 -14.12
C PHE A 219 15.74 1.60 -14.42
N GLY A 220 15.09 0.45 -14.57
CA GLY A 220 15.73 -0.74 -15.10
C GLY A 220 16.37 -0.50 -16.47
N PRO A 221 17.31 -1.38 -16.88
CA PRO A 221 18.14 -1.16 -18.06
C PRO A 221 17.34 -1.08 -19.37
N ASN A 222 16.17 -1.72 -19.46
CA ASN A 222 15.36 -1.74 -20.68
C ASN A 222 14.21 -0.73 -20.65
N SER A 223 14.05 0.03 -19.57
CA SER A 223 13.01 1.05 -19.51
C SER A 223 13.19 2.10 -20.61
N ASN A 224 12.08 2.56 -21.18
CA ASN A 224 12.08 3.71 -22.08
C ASN A 224 12.03 5.05 -21.32
N LEU A 225 12.08 5.05 -19.99
CA LEU A 225 11.97 6.25 -19.17
C LEU A 225 13.33 6.63 -18.55
N TYR A 226 13.53 7.92 -18.33
CA TYR A 226 14.61 8.44 -17.50
C TYR A 226 14.12 9.61 -16.64
N ILE A 227 14.89 9.95 -15.61
CA ILE A 227 14.63 11.12 -14.75
C ILE A 227 15.62 12.20 -15.13
N ASP A 228 15.14 13.37 -15.53
CA ASP A 228 15.98 14.51 -15.87
C ASP A 228 16.50 15.25 -14.61
N SER A 229 17.29 16.32 -14.81
CA SER A 229 17.80 17.14 -13.71
C SER A 229 16.71 17.92 -12.97
N GLN A 230 15.53 18.09 -13.56
CA GLN A 230 14.37 18.75 -12.96
C GLN A 230 13.44 17.76 -12.25
N LEU A 231 13.79 16.47 -12.19
CA LEU A 231 12.97 15.39 -11.63
C LEU A 231 11.69 15.08 -12.43
N LEU A 232 11.69 15.43 -13.72
CA LEU A 232 10.68 15.01 -14.67
C LEU A 232 10.99 13.58 -15.13
N ILE A 233 9.97 12.74 -15.19
CA ILE A 233 10.05 11.43 -15.84
C ILE A 233 9.77 11.66 -17.32
N ILE A 234 10.76 11.41 -18.18
CA ILE A 234 10.68 11.66 -19.61
C ILE A 234 10.95 10.36 -20.36
N ASP A 235 10.29 10.16 -21.51
CA ASP A 235 10.69 9.09 -22.41
C ASP A 235 12.09 9.34 -23.01
N LYS A 236 12.84 8.29 -23.37
CA LYS A 236 14.18 8.41 -23.97
C LYS A 236 14.17 9.11 -25.34
N SER A 237 13.01 9.24 -25.97
CA SER A 237 12.84 10.04 -27.20
C SER A 237 12.72 11.55 -26.94
N ASN A 238 12.66 12.00 -25.69
CA ASN A 238 12.45 13.40 -25.30
C ASN A 238 11.18 14.02 -25.89
N GLN A 239 10.11 13.23 -26.04
CA GLN A 239 8.84 13.68 -26.62
C GLN A 239 7.70 13.71 -25.61
N THR A 240 7.80 12.96 -24.52
CA THR A 240 6.72 12.84 -23.54
C THR A 240 7.21 13.00 -22.10
N ILE A 241 6.59 13.93 -21.37
CA ILE A 241 6.71 13.99 -19.90
C ILE A 241 5.63 13.10 -19.31
N ASN A 242 6.05 12.09 -18.55
CA ASN A 242 5.21 11.05 -17.97
C ASN A 242 4.94 11.24 -16.46
N GLY A 243 5.66 12.15 -15.80
CA GLY A 243 5.44 12.45 -14.38
C GLY A 243 6.46 13.43 -13.82
N TYR A 244 6.21 13.89 -12.59
CA TYR A 244 7.15 14.70 -11.81
C TYR A 244 7.27 14.12 -10.40
N ILE A 245 8.49 13.76 -10.01
CA ILE A 245 8.77 13.12 -8.71
C ILE A 245 9.42 14.06 -7.69
N GLY A 246 9.53 15.34 -8.02
CA GLY A 246 10.02 16.32 -7.07
C GLY A 246 8.97 16.73 -6.05
N GLU A 247 9.46 17.35 -4.97
CA GLU A 247 8.63 17.90 -3.91
C GLU A 247 7.73 19.04 -4.41
N ASN A 248 6.66 19.27 -3.66
CA ASN A 248 5.82 20.45 -3.80
C ASN A 248 6.49 21.63 -3.07
N VAL A 249 7.50 22.19 -3.72
CA VAL A 249 8.29 23.35 -3.29
C VAL A 249 8.27 24.42 -4.38
N GLU A 250 8.62 25.66 -4.03
CA GLU A 250 8.78 26.71 -5.01
C GLU A 250 9.82 26.30 -6.05
N LYS A 251 9.39 26.20 -7.30
CA LYS A 251 10.21 25.69 -8.39
C LYS A 251 9.76 26.25 -9.74
N GLU A 252 10.75 26.60 -10.54
CA GLU A 252 10.56 26.91 -11.96
C GLU A 252 10.99 25.73 -12.82
N PHE A 253 10.30 25.51 -13.93
CA PHE A 253 10.64 24.50 -14.93
C PHE A 253 10.96 25.15 -16.27
N VAL A 254 11.89 24.56 -16.99
CA VAL A 254 12.11 24.81 -18.43
C VAL A 254 11.88 23.49 -19.16
N ILE A 255 10.85 23.46 -20.00
CA ILE A 255 10.48 22.25 -20.75
C ILE A 255 11.36 22.15 -22.00
N LEU A 256 11.92 20.98 -22.29
CA LEU A 256 12.70 20.75 -23.51
C LEU A 256 11.84 21.07 -24.75
N ASN A 257 12.42 21.76 -25.73
CA ASN A 257 11.71 22.13 -26.96
C ASN A 257 11.14 20.93 -27.72
N SER A 258 11.76 19.75 -27.62
CA SER A 258 11.35 18.52 -28.28
C SER A 258 10.11 17.85 -27.68
N ILE A 259 9.67 18.27 -26.48
CA ILE A 259 8.50 17.69 -25.81
C ILE A 259 7.25 18.01 -26.62
N GLN A 260 6.51 16.97 -26.98
CA GLN A 260 5.26 17.03 -27.72
C GLN A 260 4.05 16.79 -26.82
N THR A 261 4.22 16.00 -25.74
CA THR A 261 3.11 15.63 -24.84
C THR A 261 3.47 15.75 -23.37
N ILE A 262 2.56 16.33 -22.58
CA ILE A 262 2.55 16.22 -21.11
C ILE A 262 1.37 15.32 -20.74
N THR A 263 1.63 14.19 -20.09
CA THR A 263 0.58 13.20 -19.76
C THR A 263 -0.28 13.65 -18.58
N SER A 264 -1.26 12.82 -18.22
CA SER A 264 -2.24 13.16 -17.18
C SER A 264 -1.57 13.26 -15.82
N SER A 265 -2.02 14.20 -15.00
CA SER A 265 -1.61 14.35 -13.59
C SER A 265 -0.11 14.56 -13.34
N VAL A 266 0.70 14.91 -14.36
CA VAL A 266 2.15 15.10 -14.22
C VAL A 266 2.50 16.04 -13.05
N PHE A 267 1.82 17.17 -12.92
CA PHE A 267 2.01 18.15 -11.87
C PHE A 267 0.81 18.25 -10.91
N ASP A 268 -0.05 17.23 -10.82
CA ASP A 268 -1.23 17.29 -9.94
C ASP A 268 -0.86 17.58 -8.47
N GLY A 269 -1.53 18.56 -7.86
CA GLY A 269 -1.32 18.97 -6.48
C GLY A 269 0.00 19.71 -6.24
N ARG A 270 0.69 20.16 -7.29
CA ARG A 270 1.95 20.91 -7.18
C ARG A 270 1.70 22.42 -7.15
N ASP A 271 0.99 22.85 -6.11
CA ASP A 271 0.57 24.25 -5.91
C ASP A 271 1.70 25.26 -5.66
N LYS A 272 2.93 24.81 -5.40
CA LYS A 272 4.08 25.71 -5.21
C LYS A 272 4.91 25.96 -6.46
N ILE A 273 4.64 25.29 -7.58
CA ILE A 273 5.34 25.58 -8.83
C ILE A 273 5.12 27.05 -9.19
N SER A 274 6.20 27.83 -9.37
CA SER A 274 6.13 29.28 -9.58
C SER A 274 6.16 29.66 -11.06
N LYS A 275 6.76 28.83 -11.91
CA LYS A 275 6.80 29.05 -13.37
C LYS A 275 7.03 27.75 -14.14
N ILE A 276 6.42 27.63 -15.32
CA ILE A 276 6.79 26.61 -16.32
C ILE A 276 7.01 27.33 -17.64
N THR A 277 8.25 27.27 -18.14
CA THR A 277 8.67 27.94 -19.37
C THR A 277 8.73 26.95 -20.50
N PHE A 278 8.04 27.27 -21.60
CA PHE A 278 8.18 26.60 -22.88
C PHE A 278 9.03 27.48 -23.80
N PRO A 279 10.12 26.95 -24.40
CA PRO A 279 10.92 27.68 -25.39
C PRO A 279 10.08 28.19 -26.56
N GLY A 280 10.51 29.27 -27.23
CA GLY A 280 9.79 29.83 -28.38
C GLY A 280 9.68 28.86 -29.58
N ASP A 281 10.58 27.89 -29.67
CA ASP A 281 10.59 26.80 -30.66
C ASP A 281 9.95 25.50 -30.13
N SER A 282 9.10 25.59 -29.10
CA SER A 282 8.44 24.44 -28.48
C SER A 282 7.63 23.60 -29.49
N MET A 283 7.85 22.28 -29.46
CA MET A 283 7.10 21.28 -30.23
C MET A 283 5.86 20.75 -29.51
N LEU A 284 5.44 21.37 -28.40
CA LEU A 284 4.31 20.90 -27.58
C LEU A 284 3.00 20.87 -28.38
N LYS A 285 2.36 19.71 -28.44
CA LYS A 285 1.09 19.48 -29.16
C LYS A 285 -0.06 19.14 -28.23
N SER A 286 0.20 18.51 -27.08
CA SER A 286 -0.86 17.99 -26.22
C SER A 286 -0.51 18.07 -24.74
N ILE A 287 -1.45 18.58 -23.95
CA ILE A 287 -1.45 18.50 -22.49
C ILE A 287 -2.68 17.64 -22.13
N LYS A 288 -2.47 16.52 -21.43
CA LYS A 288 -3.55 15.59 -21.07
C LYS A 288 -4.30 16.05 -19.82
N ASN A 289 -5.41 15.34 -19.54
CA ASN A 289 -6.31 15.67 -18.44
C ASN A 289 -5.57 15.79 -17.10
N ALA A 290 -5.94 16.79 -16.30
CA ALA A 290 -5.41 17.00 -14.95
C ALA A 290 -3.88 17.15 -14.88
N ALA A 291 -3.16 17.36 -15.99
CA ALA A 291 -1.71 17.53 -15.98
C ALA A 291 -1.21 18.62 -15.00
N PHE A 292 -2.05 19.63 -14.74
CA PHE A 292 -1.80 20.74 -13.82
C PHE A 292 -2.95 20.93 -12.80
N SER A 293 -3.75 19.90 -12.51
CA SER A 293 -4.82 20.05 -11.52
C SER A 293 -4.24 20.40 -10.14
N ASN A 294 -4.97 21.19 -9.36
CA ASN A 294 -4.55 21.60 -8.02
C ASN A 294 -3.17 22.31 -7.96
N CYS A 295 -2.70 22.88 -9.07
CA CYS A 295 -1.61 23.85 -9.09
C CYS A 295 -2.19 25.25 -8.81
N ILE A 296 -2.33 25.63 -7.52
CA ILE A 296 -3.09 26.82 -7.10
C ILE A 296 -2.25 28.12 -7.09
N SER A 297 -0.95 28.07 -7.42
CA SER A 297 -0.18 29.29 -7.70
C SER A 297 -0.74 30.01 -8.93
N SER A 298 -0.44 31.30 -9.07
CA SER A 298 -0.95 32.24 -10.10
C SER A 298 -0.83 31.79 -11.57
N ILE A 299 -0.21 30.65 -11.86
CA ILE A 299 -0.07 30.03 -13.18
C ILE A 299 -1.42 29.56 -13.76
N CYS A 300 -2.39 29.15 -12.92
CA CYS A 300 -3.69 28.69 -13.43
C CYS A 300 -4.74 29.80 -13.61
N GLY A 301 -4.45 31.04 -13.18
CA GLY A 301 -5.38 32.18 -13.22
C GLY A 301 -5.01 33.29 -14.20
N SER A 302 -3.78 33.33 -14.72
CA SER A 302 -3.34 34.34 -15.69
C SER A 302 -2.44 33.70 -16.73
N THR A 303 -2.97 33.56 -17.96
CA THR A 303 -2.24 33.51 -19.24
C THR A 303 -0.96 32.66 -19.29
N PHE A 304 -1.01 31.54 -20.02
CA PHE A 304 0.16 30.95 -20.69
C PHE A 304 0.84 32.05 -21.53
N HIS A 305 1.81 32.77 -20.98
CA HIS A 305 2.60 33.72 -21.73
C HIS A 305 3.62 32.92 -22.54
N TYR A 306 3.34 32.78 -23.85
CA TYR A 306 4.38 32.59 -24.83
C TYR A 306 5.31 33.81 -24.73
N SER A 307 6.55 33.61 -24.30
CA SER A 307 7.58 34.63 -24.46
C SER A 307 8.11 34.50 -25.88
N ASP A 308 7.58 35.33 -26.78
CA ASP A 308 8.21 35.59 -28.07
C ASP A 308 9.49 36.40 -27.82
N ASN A 309 10.64 35.79 -28.07
CA ASN A 309 11.91 36.47 -28.34
C ASN A 309 12.56 35.81 -29.55
#